data_AF-A0A093XKP4-F1
#
_entry.id   AF-A0A093XKP4-F1
#
_cell.length_a   1.000
_cell.length_b   1.000
_cell.length_c   1.000
_cell.angle_alpha   90.00
_cell.angle_beta   90.00
_cell.angle_gamma   90.00
#
_symmetry.space_group_name_H-M   'P 1'
#
loop_
_entity.id
_entity.type
_entity.pdbx_description
1 polymer ?
#
loop_
_entity_poly.entity_id
_entity_poly.type
_entity_poly.pdbx_seq_one_letter_code
_entity_poly.pdbx_strand_id
1 'polypeptide(L)'
;KTCVFKHDTSIGGGGYGQNLAQSGSSGDEKSRSPADLSALAISNQWYNGELPEFDPSMYGQNDPDMSNFSAWGHFSQVVWKGTKAVGCATQYCDSNSEMFSAPFSGWYTVCNYGNPGNVGGQYAANVLKPLGQALVKAN
;
A
#
# COMPACT_ATOMS: atom_id res chain seq x y z
N LYS A 1 15.18 -9.84 5.19
CA LYS A 1 13.78 -9.96 5.65
C LYS A 1 13.74 -9.37 7.04
N THR A 2 13.03 -8.26 7.27
CA THR A 2 13.06 -7.55 8.56
C THR A 2 11.95 -8.00 9.50
N CYS A 3 10.73 -8.23 8.97
CA CYS A 3 9.54 -8.49 9.79
C CYS A 3 9.34 -7.43 10.89
N VAL A 4 9.56 -6.17 10.50
CA VAL A 4 9.27 -4.96 11.30
C VAL A 4 8.34 -4.12 10.46
N PHE A 5 7.13 -3.83 10.97
CA PHE A 5 6.13 -3.05 10.23
C PHE A 5 6.47 -1.56 10.27
N LYS A 6 7.36 -1.14 9.38
CA LYS A 6 7.75 0.26 9.20
C LYS A 6 8.28 0.49 7.79
N HIS A 7 8.14 1.73 7.32
CA HIS A 7 8.77 2.13 6.07
C HIS A 7 10.29 2.08 6.17
N ASP A 8 10.90 1.61 5.08
CA ASP A 8 12.34 1.67 4.85
C ASP A 8 12.61 1.95 3.37
N THR A 9 12.91 3.21 3.07
CA THR A 9 13.25 3.71 1.74
C THR A 9 14.75 3.97 1.58
N SER A 10 15.58 3.46 2.50
CA SER A 10 17.04 3.66 2.47
C SER A 10 17.78 2.63 1.60
N ILE A 11 17.13 1.49 1.32
CA ILE A 11 17.73 0.38 0.58
C ILE A 11 17.98 0.76 -0.88
N GLY A 12 19.09 0.33 -1.46
CA GLY A 12 19.33 0.52 -2.91
C GLY A 12 19.44 1.98 -3.37
N GLY A 13 19.75 2.92 -2.47
CA GLY A 13 19.89 4.35 -2.79
C GLY A 13 18.60 5.16 -2.70
N GLY A 14 17.48 4.53 -2.34
CA GLY A 14 16.19 5.19 -2.15
C GLY A 14 15.58 5.75 -3.44
N GLY A 15 14.82 6.84 -3.31
CA GLY A 15 14.16 7.48 -4.45
C GLY A 15 12.96 6.71 -5.00
N TYR A 16 12.38 5.78 -4.23
CA TYR A 16 11.17 5.05 -4.57
C TYR A 16 10.05 5.32 -3.56
N GLY A 17 8.80 5.19 -4.00
CA GLY A 17 7.64 5.16 -3.11
C GLY A 17 7.47 3.78 -2.48
N GLN A 18 6.73 3.66 -1.39
CA GLN A 18 6.53 2.39 -0.71
C GLN A 18 5.13 2.28 -0.10
N ASN A 19 4.45 1.17 -0.33
CA ASN A 19 3.25 0.77 0.40
C ASN A 19 3.53 -0.50 1.20
N LEU A 20 2.92 -0.59 2.39
CA LEU A 20 3.08 -1.69 3.33
C LEU A 20 1.72 -2.26 3.72
N ALA A 21 1.66 -3.57 3.92
CA ALA A 21 0.49 -4.23 4.50
C ALA A 21 0.94 -5.40 5.38
N GLN A 22 0.25 -5.59 6.51
CA GLN A 22 0.41 -6.75 7.36
C GLN A 22 -0.92 -7.51 7.48
N SER A 23 -0.86 -8.83 7.50
CA SER A 23 -2.01 -9.69 7.78
C SER A 23 -1.55 -10.86 8.64
N GLY A 24 -2.17 -11.08 9.78
CA GLY A 24 -1.76 -12.16 10.69
C GLY A 24 -2.78 -12.43 11.78
N SER A 25 -2.63 -13.58 12.41
CA SER A 25 -3.46 -14.04 13.51
C SER A 25 -2.73 -15.11 14.33
N SER A 26 -3.42 -15.68 15.33
CA SER A 26 -2.97 -16.85 16.08
C SER A 26 -3.25 -18.19 15.36
N GLY A 27 -3.88 -18.16 14.17
CA GLY A 27 -4.21 -19.34 13.38
C GLY A 27 -3.06 -19.84 12.50
N ASP A 28 -3.37 -20.80 11.62
CA ASP A 28 -2.42 -21.34 10.64
C ASP A 28 -2.25 -20.38 9.45
N GLU A 29 -1.48 -19.32 9.66
CA GLU A 29 -1.21 -18.31 8.63
C GLU A 29 -0.35 -18.84 7.48
N LYS A 30 0.45 -19.90 7.69
CA LYS A 30 1.29 -20.47 6.62
C LYS A 30 0.49 -21.14 5.51
N SER A 31 -0.75 -21.55 5.81
CA SER A 31 -1.67 -22.11 4.82
C SER A 31 -2.15 -21.10 3.76
N ARG A 32 -2.00 -19.79 4.03
CA ARG A 32 -2.48 -18.71 3.16
C ARG A 32 -1.52 -18.47 1.98
N SER A 33 -2.09 -18.18 0.81
CA SER A 33 -1.33 -17.89 -0.42
C SER A 33 -0.66 -16.51 -0.35
N PRO A 34 0.67 -16.41 -0.55
CA PRO A 34 1.36 -15.12 -0.64
C PRO A 34 0.84 -14.23 -1.78
N ALA A 35 0.43 -14.84 -2.90
CA ALA A 35 -0.11 -14.12 -4.03
C ALA A 35 -1.48 -13.50 -3.71
N ASP A 36 -2.35 -14.25 -3.03
CA ASP A 36 -3.68 -13.77 -2.64
C ASP A 36 -3.55 -12.65 -1.62
N LEU A 37 -2.62 -12.77 -0.68
CA LEU A 37 -2.29 -11.72 0.29
C LEU A 37 -1.79 -10.43 -0.36
N SER A 38 -0.93 -10.54 -1.37
CA SER A 38 -0.49 -9.37 -2.15
C SER A 38 -1.67 -8.75 -2.92
N ALA A 39 -2.56 -9.57 -3.49
CA ALA A 39 -3.73 -9.09 -4.21
C ALA A 39 -4.74 -8.40 -3.26
N LEU A 40 -4.96 -8.96 -2.07
CA LEU A 40 -5.79 -8.38 -1.02
C LEU A 40 -5.24 -7.02 -0.54
N ALA A 41 -3.93 -6.91 -0.34
CA ALA A 41 -3.30 -5.65 0.02
C ALA A 41 -3.52 -4.57 -1.05
N ILE A 42 -3.21 -4.89 -2.31
CA ILE A 42 -3.29 -3.93 -3.43
C ILE A 42 -4.74 -3.54 -3.73
N SER A 43 -5.61 -4.51 -3.97
CA SER A 43 -6.98 -4.26 -4.41
C SER A 43 -7.88 -3.87 -3.25
N ASN A 44 -7.95 -4.67 -2.19
CA ASN A 44 -8.99 -4.50 -1.18
C ASN A 44 -8.60 -3.45 -0.13
N GLN A 45 -7.34 -3.43 0.33
CA GLN A 45 -6.90 -2.47 1.34
C GLN A 45 -6.53 -1.14 0.70
N TRP A 46 -5.45 -1.09 -0.08
CA TRP A 46 -4.89 0.17 -0.56
C TRP A 46 -5.73 0.86 -1.62
N TYR A 47 -6.38 0.13 -2.55
CA TYR A 47 -7.22 0.78 -3.56
C TYR A 47 -8.67 0.93 -3.06
N ASN A 48 -9.39 -0.17 -2.86
CA ASN A 48 -10.83 -0.13 -2.58
C ASN A 48 -11.15 0.47 -1.21
N GLY A 49 -10.34 0.17 -0.19
CA GLY A 49 -10.55 0.63 1.17
C GLY A 49 -10.30 2.12 1.35
N GLU A 50 -9.35 2.66 0.58
CA GLU A 50 -8.90 4.05 0.72
C GLU A 50 -9.46 5.00 -0.34
N LEU A 51 -9.93 4.49 -1.48
CA LEU A 51 -10.59 5.30 -2.51
C LEU A 51 -11.71 6.20 -1.94
N PRO A 52 -12.59 5.73 -1.02
CA PRO A 52 -13.62 6.59 -0.42
C PRO A 52 -13.07 7.71 0.47
N GLU A 53 -11.86 7.54 1.00
CA GLU A 53 -11.17 8.53 1.85
C GLU A 53 -10.53 9.65 1.00
N PHE A 54 -10.34 9.41 -0.31
CA PHE A 54 -9.93 10.45 -1.25
C PHE A 54 -11.15 11.23 -1.77
N ASP A 55 -11.63 12.17 -0.96
CA ASP A 55 -12.80 13.03 -1.23
C ASP A 55 -12.83 13.60 -2.67
N PRO A 56 -14.00 13.57 -3.36
CA PRO A 56 -14.14 14.07 -4.73
C PRO A 56 -13.65 15.52 -4.98
N SER A 57 -13.63 16.37 -3.95
CA SER A 57 -13.13 17.76 -4.03
C SER A 57 -11.60 17.83 -4.14
N MET A 58 -10.87 16.80 -3.72
CA MET A 58 -9.40 16.75 -3.76
C MET A 58 -8.84 16.52 -5.17
N TYR A 59 -9.63 15.95 -6.08
CA TYR A 59 -9.20 15.76 -7.47
C TYR A 59 -8.96 17.11 -8.17
N GLY A 60 -7.83 17.21 -8.87
CA GLY A 60 -7.43 18.43 -9.59
C GLY A 60 -6.72 19.46 -8.71
N GLN A 61 -6.54 19.20 -7.42
CA GLN A 61 -5.69 20.01 -6.55
C GLN A 61 -4.23 19.55 -6.64
N ASN A 62 -3.29 20.49 -6.71
CA ASN A 62 -1.87 20.17 -6.70
C ASN A 62 -1.42 19.68 -5.32
N ASP A 63 -2.07 20.16 -4.27
CA ASP A 63 -1.87 19.82 -2.86
C ASP A 63 -3.25 19.61 -2.22
N PRO A 64 -3.77 18.37 -2.19
CA PRO A 64 -5.05 18.05 -1.57
C PRO A 64 -4.96 18.15 -0.04
N ASP A 65 -6.08 17.94 0.66
CA ASP A 65 -6.07 17.94 2.13
C ASP A 65 -5.23 16.78 2.69
N MET A 66 -4.07 17.13 3.25
CA MET A 66 -3.12 16.17 3.83
C MET A 66 -3.47 15.77 5.28
N SER A 67 -4.53 16.33 5.88
CA SER A 67 -4.93 16.10 7.28
C SER A 67 -5.18 14.62 7.58
N ASN A 68 -5.67 13.86 6.59
CA ASN A 68 -5.96 12.43 6.70
C ASN A 68 -5.12 11.59 5.72
N PHE A 69 -3.89 12.03 5.40
CA PHE A 69 -3.03 11.34 4.42
C PHE A 69 -2.83 9.84 4.73
N SER A 70 -2.78 9.45 6.00
CA SER A 70 -2.66 8.04 6.38
C SER A 70 -3.82 7.16 5.94
N ALA A 71 -4.99 7.73 5.65
CA ALA A 71 -6.18 6.99 5.21
C ALA A 71 -6.28 6.85 3.68
N TRP A 72 -5.50 7.60 2.90
CA TRP A 72 -5.56 7.57 1.43
C TRP A 72 -4.19 7.53 0.72
N GLY A 73 -3.11 7.58 1.47
CA GLY A 73 -1.75 7.64 0.97
C GLY A 73 -1.35 6.41 0.15
N HIS A 74 -1.85 5.23 0.49
CA HIS A 74 -1.57 4.03 -0.30
C HIS A 74 -2.34 4.06 -1.62
N PHE A 75 -3.62 4.46 -1.60
CA PHE A 75 -4.43 4.63 -2.81
C PHE A 75 -3.76 5.57 -3.81
N SER A 76 -3.40 6.77 -3.37
CA SER A 76 -2.77 7.79 -4.22
C SER A 76 -1.46 7.32 -4.85
N GLN A 77 -0.67 6.52 -4.14
CA GLN A 77 0.52 5.87 -4.70
C GLN A 77 0.17 4.79 -5.74
N VAL A 78 -0.85 3.96 -5.50
CA VAL A 78 -1.28 2.90 -6.44
C VAL A 78 -1.71 3.49 -7.77
N VAL A 79 -2.42 4.62 -7.77
CA VAL A 79 -2.94 5.25 -8.99
C VAL A 79 -2.03 6.33 -9.58
N TRP A 80 -0.86 6.56 -8.99
CA TRP A 80 0.03 7.65 -9.38
C TRP A 80 0.50 7.51 -10.84
N LYS A 81 -0.01 8.37 -11.73
CA LYS A 81 0.26 8.31 -13.18
C LYS A 81 1.75 8.28 -13.53
N GLY A 82 2.59 9.01 -12.80
CA GLY A 82 4.04 9.10 -13.03
C GLY A 82 4.83 7.86 -12.64
N THR A 83 4.23 6.94 -11.87
CA THR A 83 4.86 5.70 -11.44
C THR A 83 4.79 4.67 -12.56
N LYS A 84 5.94 4.19 -13.03
CA LYS A 84 6.04 3.29 -14.20
C LYS A 84 6.50 1.88 -13.88
N ALA A 85 7.00 1.66 -12.67
CA ALA A 85 7.48 0.36 -12.24
C ALA A 85 7.07 0.14 -10.79
N VAL A 86 6.69 -1.09 -10.48
CA VAL A 86 6.41 -1.56 -9.13
C VAL A 86 7.03 -2.92 -8.93
N GLY A 87 7.61 -3.15 -7.76
CA GLY A 87 8.09 -4.46 -7.31
C GLY A 87 7.55 -4.77 -5.94
N CYS A 88 6.89 -5.92 -5.80
CA CYS A 88 6.27 -6.34 -4.54
C CYS A 88 6.91 -7.62 -3.99
N ALA A 89 6.93 -7.73 -2.68
CA ALA A 89 7.34 -8.93 -1.97
C ALA A 89 6.40 -9.18 -0.79
N THR A 90 5.94 -10.42 -0.67
CA THR A 90 5.11 -10.89 0.45
C THR A 90 5.86 -11.97 1.21
N GLN A 91 6.11 -11.74 2.49
CA GLN A 91 6.97 -12.58 3.31
C GLN A 91 6.28 -13.02 4.59
N TYR A 92 6.36 -14.30 4.91
CA TYR A 92 5.90 -14.83 6.18
C TYR A 92 6.81 -14.38 7.34
N CYS A 93 6.18 -13.97 8.44
CA CYS A 93 6.79 -13.59 9.70
C CYS A 93 6.18 -14.45 10.81
N ASP A 94 7.04 -15.07 11.60
CA ASP A 94 6.66 -15.96 12.70
C ASP A 94 6.20 -15.18 13.94
N SER A 95 5.72 -15.92 14.95
CA SER A 95 5.17 -15.35 16.18
C SER A 95 6.18 -14.68 17.11
N ASN A 96 7.49 -14.84 16.83
CA ASN A 96 8.58 -14.13 17.48
C ASN A 96 9.06 -12.90 16.70
N SER A 97 8.39 -12.53 15.61
CA SER A 97 8.73 -11.33 14.85
C SER A 97 8.27 -10.03 15.54
N GLU A 98 8.99 -8.95 15.29
CA GLU A 98 8.67 -7.60 15.80
C GLU A 98 7.47 -6.95 15.07
N MET A 99 6.88 -7.63 14.08
CA MET A 99 5.77 -7.12 13.28
C MET A 99 4.48 -7.00 14.11
N PHE A 100 4.28 -7.88 15.09
CA PHE A 100 3.08 -7.92 15.91
C PHE A 100 3.44 -7.72 17.38
N SER A 101 2.60 -6.96 18.10
CA SER A 101 2.70 -6.81 19.55
C SER A 101 2.12 -8.00 20.33
N ALA A 102 1.35 -8.85 19.66
CA ALA A 102 0.79 -10.11 20.17
C ALA A 102 1.52 -11.29 19.50
N PRO A 103 1.48 -12.52 20.06
CA PRO A 103 2.15 -13.69 19.52
C PRO A 103 1.43 -14.25 18.27
N PHE A 104 1.31 -13.41 17.25
CA PHE A 104 0.72 -13.72 15.96
C PHE A 104 1.84 -14.00 14.97
N SER A 105 1.60 -15.00 14.12
CA SER A 105 2.34 -15.07 12.87
C SER A 105 1.53 -14.38 11.78
N GLY A 106 2.14 -14.17 10.62
CA GLY A 106 1.46 -13.52 9.53
C GLY A 106 2.36 -13.23 8.36
N TRP A 107 1.92 -12.30 7.52
CA TRP A 107 2.55 -11.96 6.27
C TRP A 107 2.74 -10.46 6.17
N TYR A 108 3.92 -10.08 5.71
CA TYR A 108 4.32 -8.72 5.44
C TYR A 108 4.44 -8.51 3.93
N THR A 109 3.59 -7.66 3.38
CA THR A 109 3.63 -7.24 1.97
C THR A 109 4.24 -5.85 1.86
N VAL A 110 5.26 -5.73 1.01
CA VAL A 110 5.92 -4.47 0.67
C VAL A 110 5.87 -4.30 -0.84
N CYS A 111 5.38 -3.17 -1.32
CA CYS A 111 5.50 -2.78 -2.72
C CYS A 111 6.30 -1.49 -2.83
N ASN A 112 7.41 -1.53 -3.59
CA ASN A 112 8.22 -0.36 -3.91
C ASN A 112 7.90 0.15 -5.32
N TYR A 113 7.84 1.46 -5.49
CA TYR A 113 7.42 2.15 -6.71
C TYR A 113 8.60 2.96 -7.28
N GLY A 114 9.08 2.57 -8.47
CA GLY A 114 10.37 3.01 -9.00
C GLY A 114 10.51 4.51 -9.26
N ASN A 115 9.41 5.19 -9.57
CA ASN A 115 9.29 6.63 -9.36
C ASN A 115 8.36 6.83 -8.16
N PRO A 116 8.72 7.67 -7.18
CA PRO A 116 7.88 7.87 -6.01
C PRO A 116 6.63 8.65 -6.41
N GLY A 117 5.48 8.19 -5.89
CA GLY A 117 4.25 8.97 -5.90
C GLY A 117 4.20 9.91 -4.71
N ASN A 118 3.03 10.51 -4.49
CA ASN A 118 2.74 11.34 -3.31
C ASN A 118 3.70 12.52 -3.14
N VAL A 119 4.13 13.08 -4.27
CA VAL A 119 4.99 14.27 -4.29
C VAL A 119 4.10 15.51 -4.22
N GLY A 120 4.32 16.35 -3.21
CA GLY A 120 3.64 17.64 -3.05
C GLY A 120 3.70 18.48 -4.33
N GLY A 121 2.60 19.16 -4.63
CA GLY A 121 2.41 19.97 -5.82
C GLY A 121 2.08 19.19 -7.09
N GLN A 122 2.06 17.85 -7.07
CA GLN A 122 1.91 17.02 -8.27
C GLN A 122 0.63 16.18 -8.31
N TYR A 123 -0.26 16.28 -7.32
CA TYR A 123 -1.43 15.41 -7.20
C TYR A 123 -2.41 15.56 -8.36
N ALA A 124 -2.73 16.80 -8.78
CA ALA A 124 -3.68 17.06 -9.87
C ALA A 124 -3.33 16.32 -11.18
N ALA A 125 -2.03 16.20 -11.47
CA ALA A 125 -1.54 15.55 -12.68
C ALA A 125 -1.48 14.02 -12.57
N ASN A 126 -1.48 13.48 -11.35
CA ASN A 126 -1.15 12.08 -11.08
C ASN A 126 -2.28 11.25 -10.46
N VAL A 127 -3.18 11.86 -9.70
CA VAL A 127 -4.36 11.20 -9.10
C VAL A 127 -5.59 11.67 -9.85
N LEU A 128 -6.07 10.84 -10.77
CA LEU A 128 -7.18 11.17 -11.66
C LEU A 128 -8.47 10.52 -11.19
N LYS A 129 -9.61 11.14 -11.55
CA LYS A 129 -10.93 10.58 -11.24
C LYS A 129 -11.08 9.18 -11.87
N PRO A 130 -11.64 8.21 -11.13
CA PRO A 130 -11.89 6.88 -11.67
C PRO A 130 -12.93 6.93 -12.79
N LEU A 131 -12.86 5.98 -13.72
CA LEU A 131 -13.78 5.89 -14.87
C LEU A 131 -15.17 5.33 -14.52
N GLY A 132 -15.46 5.09 -13.23
CA GLY A 132 -16.73 4.49 -12.79
C GLY A 132 -16.86 2.99 -13.10
N GLN A 133 -15.75 2.29 -13.35
CA GLN A 133 -15.75 0.85 -13.57
C GLN A 133 -15.88 0.07 -12.25
N ALA A 134 -16.27 -1.19 -12.36
CA ALA A 134 -16.36 -2.09 -11.21
C ALA A 134 -15.00 -2.26 -10.53
N LEU A 135 -15.01 -2.26 -9.20
CA LEU A 135 -13.82 -2.51 -8.40
C LEU A 135 -13.38 -3.97 -8.54
N VAL A 136 -12.07 -4.19 -8.70
CA VAL A 136 -11.49 -5.53 -8.58
C VAL A 136 -11.45 -5.88 -7.10
N LYS A 137 -12.00 -7.03 -6.74
CA LYS A 137 -11.96 -7.57 -5.37
C LYS A 137 -11.17 -8.87 -5.38
N ALA A 138 -10.05 -8.88 -4.68
CA ALA A 138 -9.29 -10.09 -4.43
C ALA A 138 -10.03 -10.96 -3.39
N ASN A 139 -9.95 -12.28 -3.57
CA ASN A 139 -10.54 -13.30 -2.71
C ASN A 139 -9.49 -13.91 -1.78
#